data_AF-A0A933RNF2-F1
#
_entry.id   AF-A0A933RNF2-F1
#
_cell.length_a   1.000
_cell.length_b   1.000
_cell.length_c   1.000
_cell.angle_alpha   90.00
_cell.angle_beta   90.00
_cell.angle_gamma   90.00
#
_symmetry.space_group_name_H-M   'P 1'
#
loop_
_entity.id
_entity.type
_entity.pdbx_description
1 polymer ?
#
loop_
_entity_poly.entity_id
_entity_poly.type
_entity_poly.pdbx_seq_one_letter_code
_entity_poly.pdbx_strand_id
1 'polypeptide(L)'
;MRPLIGLLWSVIVTAWVCFLPSEAYAQIKKTVEPGIKVEMVNGKDIYVISYPSKDYDLSDCAERIMANPERDSRFLKGKSLRVPLAELNDEYQLEAMRTLFKQDSHNDTGWVHKVTYVSSRRQGGETLWAITEWFTGNGQNYKKLLAHNGMSGRFKLYKGTTIKIPLDMLSPAFKKPIQFEIAARRAAEAPTPESRHLNGDLTLKIDAQGEYASYRLKKGDTIYSKVVMKYTDRVEVEDVKEAVDMICRRSGIKDPRKLNAGDEIKMPLELLSVMYLPPDNADRQTYEQVTEEA
;
A
#
# COMPACT_ATOMS: atom_id res chain seq x y z
N MET A 1 -48.71 -68.20 32.87
CA MET A 1 -49.14 -66.78 32.93
C MET A 1 -47.90 -65.90 33.10
N ARG A 2 -47.55 -65.12 32.08
CA ARG A 2 -46.74 -63.89 32.19
C ARG A 2 -47.64 -62.78 32.79
N PRO A 3 -47.12 -61.77 33.51
CA PRO A 3 -46.51 -60.58 32.87
C PRO A 3 -45.17 -60.14 33.54
N LEU A 4 -44.14 -59.85 32.74
CA LEU A 4 -43.68 -58.52 32.29
C LEU A 4 -43.01 -57.66 33.38
N ILE A 5 -41.67 -57.77 33.42
CA ILE A 5 -40.75 -56.80 34.03
C ILE A 5 -40.61 -55.65 33.04
N GLY A 6 -41.17 -54.49 33.35
CA GLY A 6 -40.93 -53.24 32.65
C GLY A 6 -39.87 -52.43 33.39
N LEU A 7 -38.62 -52.51 32.94
CA LEU A 7 -37.57 -51.59 33.37
C LEU A 7 -37.68 -50.32 32.51
N LEU A 8 -38.17 -49.23 33.11
CA LEU A 8 -38.18 -47.90 32.51
C LEU A 8 -37.36 -46.98 33.40
N TRP A 9 -36.04 -47.04 33.25
CA TRP A 9 -35.16 -46.01 33.80
C TRP A 9 -35.11 -44.87 32.78
N SER A 10 -35.74 -43.76 33.12
CA SER A 10 -35.64 -42.51 32.36
C SER A 10 -34.20 -42.05 32.32
N VAL A 11 -33.61 -42.02 31.13
CA VAL A 11 -32.37 -41.28 30.87
C VAL A 11 -32.76 -39.81 30.86
N ILE A 12 -32.46 -39.09 31.95
CA ILE A 12 -32.46 -37.63 31.95
C ILE A 12 -31.24 -37.20 31.13
N VAL A 13 -31.46 -36.93 29.84
CA VAL A 13 -30.50 -36.17 29.04
C VAL A 13 -30.64 -34.72 29.49
N THR A 14 -29.80 -34.31 30.44
CA THR A 14 -29.55 -32.89 30.69
C THR A 14 -28.89 -32.33 29.43
N ALA A 15 -29.71 -31.79 28.53
CA ALA A 15 -29.26 -30.94 27.46
C ALA A 15 -28.63 -29.71 28.13
N TRP A 16 -27.31 -29.75 28.32
CA TRP A 16 -26.52 -28.56 28.54
C TRP A 16 -26.63 -27.72 27.27
N VAL A 17 -27.64 -26.86 27.22
CA VAL A 17 -27.62 -25.72 26.32
C VAL A 17 -26.48 -24.85 26.84
N CYS A 18 -25.28 -25.06 26.28
CA CYS A 18 -24.17 -24.14 26.42
C CYS A 18 -24.61 -22.81 25.80
N PHE A 19 -25.26 -21.96 26.61
CA PHE A 19 -25.29 -20.53 26.37
C PHE A 19 -23.84 -20.04 26.50
N LEU A 20 -23.10 -20.09 25.40
CA LEU A 20 -21.84 -19.36 25.30
C LEU A 20 -22.16 -17.88 25.54
N PRO A 21 -21.57 -17.22 26.54
CA PRO A 21 -21.85 -15.82 26.79
C PRO A 21 -21.42 -15.01 25.56
N SER A 22 -22.40 -14.35 24.96
CA SER A 22 -22.29 -13.41 23.82
C SER A 22 -21.48 -12.13 24.11
N GLU A 23 -20.46 -12.21 24.98
CA GLU A 23 -19.61 -11.12 25.46
C GLU A 23 -18.49 -10.74 24.49
N ALA A 24 -18.33 -11.48 23.40
CA ALA A 24 -17.05 -11.62 22.69
C ALA A 24 -16.31 -10.32 22.32
N TYR A 25 -16.98 -9.17 22.16
CA TYR A 25 -16.34 -7.89 21.82
C TYR A 25 -16.93 -6.65 22.52
N ALA A 26 -17.56 -6.81 23.69
CA ALA A 26 -18.12 -5.65 24.42
C ALA A 26 -17.04 -4.62 24.77
N GLN A 27 -15.84 -5.10 25.12
CA GLN A 27 -14.69 -4.28 25.46
C GLN A 27 -13.40 -5.04 25.09
N ILE A 28 -12.57 -4.46 24.24
CA ILE A 28 -11.26 -5.00 23.85
C ILE A 28 -10.21 -4.06 24.42
N LYS A 29 -9.19 -4.61 25.08
CA LYS A 29 -8.03 -3.85 25.57
C LYS A 29 -6.75 -4.51 25.09
N LYS A 30 -5.84 -3.73 24.52
CA LYS A 30 -4.52 -4.19 24.11
C LYS A 30 -3.47 -3.19 24.55
N THR A 31 -2.28 -3.68 24.88
CA THR A 31 -1.13 -2.83 25.19
C THR A 31 -0.52 -2.33 23.89
N VAL A 32 -0.30 -1.02 23.79
CA VAL A 32 0.48 -0.39 22.71
C VAL A 32 1.95 -0.41 23.11
N GLU A 33 2.24 0.07 24.32
CA GLU A 33 3.57 0.11 24.93
C GLU A 33 3.45 0.13 26.48
N PRO A 34 4.53 -0.02 27.25
CA PRO A 34 4.47 0.04 28.71
C PRO A 34 3.79 1.34 29.20
N GLY A 35 2.70 1.20 29.96
CA GLY A 35 1.93 2.34 30.48
C GLY A 35 0.83 2.86 29.54
N ILE A 36 0.76 2.40 28.29
CA ILE A 36 -0.25 2.86 27.31
C ILE A 36 -1.03 1.68 26.72
N LYS A 37 -2.35 1.78 26.77
CA LYS A 37 -3.27 0.76 26.26
C LYS A 37 -4.25 1.38 25.27
N VAL A 38 -4.60 0.64 24.24
CA VAL A 38 -5.73 0.94 23.38
C VAL A 38 -6.95 0.13 23.83
N GLU A 39 -8.09 0.79 23.91
CA GLU A 39 -9.37 0.22 24.27
C GLU A 39 -10.38 0.45 23.15
N MET A 40 -11.13 -0.59 22.79
CA MET A 40 -12.29 -0.48 21.93
C MET A 40 -13.54 -0.90 22.69
N VAL A 41 -14.56 -0.05 22.70
CA VAL A 41 -15.84 -0.28 23.37
C VAL A 41 -16.92 -0.50 22.31
N ASN A 42 -17.74 -1.54 22.51
CA ASN A 42 -18.84 -1.93 21.63
C ASN A 42 -18.46 -2.13 20.15
N GLY A 43 -17.18 -2.29 19.83
CA GLY A 43 -16.69 -2.38 18.44
C GLY A 43 -16.68 -1.07 17.65
N LYS A 44 -16.86 0.09 18.31
CA LYS A 44 -17.05 1.40 17.65
C LYS A 44 -16.21 2.53 18.25
N ASP A 45 -16.17 2.61 19.56
CA ASP A 45 -15.50 3.73 20.22
C ASP A 45 -14.07 3.30 20.60
N ILE A 46 -13.08 4.00 20.06
CA ILE A 46 -11.67 3.72 20.29
C ILE A 46 -11.07 4.79 21.19
N TYR A 47 -10.36 4.35 22.22
CA TYR A 47 -9.67 5.19 23.19
C TYR A 47 -8.24 4.72 23.39
N VAL A 48 -7.33 5.64 23.67
CA VAL A 48 -6.03 5.34 24.26
C VAL A 48 -6.04 5.77 25.72
N ILE A 49 -5.61 4.85 26.58
CA ILE A 49 -5.52 5.03 28.02
C ILE A 49 -4.03 5.08 28.37
N SER A 50 -3.60 6.21 28.91
CA SER A 50 -2.25 6.38 29.46
C SER A 50 -2.31 6.48 30.98
N TYR A 51 -1.34 5.84 31.64
CA TYR A 51 -1.16 5.88 33.07
C TYR A 51 0.15 6.61 33.40
N PRO A 52 0.16 7.55 34.35
CA PRO A 52 1.39 8.16 34.83
C PRO A 52 2.29 7.08 35.45
N SER A 53 3.60 7.26 35.32
CA SER A 53 4.61 6.38 35.90
C SER A 53 5.37 7.12 37.01
N LYS A 54 6.47 6.54 37.51
CA LYS A 54 7.36 7.27 38.42
C LYS A 54 8.15 8.38 37.71
N ASP A 55 8.32 8.24 36.40
CA ASP A 55 9.19 9.07 35.57
C ASP A 55 8.41 10.13 34.79
N TYR A 56 7.08 9.98 34.68
CA TYR A 56 6.21 10.87 33.90
C TYR A 56 4.85 11.05 34.59
N ASP A 57 4.37 12.29 34.64
CA ASP A 57 3.07 12.65 35.20
C ASP A 57 1.94 12.66 34.15
N LEU A 58 0.76 13.19 34.50
CA LEU A 58 -0.39 13.25 33.58
C LEU A 58 -0.21 14.29 32.47
N SER A 59 0.50 15.38 32.73
CA SER A 59 0.82 16.39 31.73
C SER A 59 1.75 15.79 30.68
N ASP A 60 2.79 15.06 31.12
CA ASP A 60 3.69 14.33 30.23
C ASP A 60 2.92 13.31 29.37
N CYS A 61 1.95 12.62 29.97
CA CYS A 61 1.07 11.69 29.24
C CYS A 61 0.26 12.41 28.16
N ALA A 62 -0.28 13.60 28.46
CA ALA A 62 -1.07 14.38 27.51
C ALA A 62 -0.22 14.92 26.36
N GLU A 63 0.94 15.50 26.66
CA GLU A 63 1.90 15.99 25.66
C GLU A 63 2.33 14.89 24.69
N ARG A 64 2.49 13.68 25.22
CA ARG A 64 2.92 12.52 24.44
C ARG A 64 1.87 12.02 23.45
N ILE A 65 0.59 11.93 23.85
CA ILE A 65 -0.43 11.22 23.06
C ILE A 65 -1.47 12.11 22.39
N MET A 66 -1.70 13.32 22.91
CA MET A 66 -2.78 14.19 22.44
C MET A 66 -2.32 15.10 21.31
N ALA A 67 -3.23 15.41 20.39
CA ALA A 67 -3.00 16.46 19.40
C ALA A 67 -3.03 17.86 20.02
N ASN A 68 -3.79 18.03 21.10
CA ASN A 68 -4.00 19.30 21.81
C ASN A 68 -3.90 19.07 23.34
N PRO A 69 -2.67 18.96 23.88
CA PRO A 69 -2.44 18.58 25.28
C PRO A 69 -3.13 19.50 26.30
N GLU A 70 -3.39 20.76 25.96
CA GLU A 70 -4.05 21.74 26.84
C GLU A 70 -5.51 21.40 27.17
N ARG A 71 -6.07 20.36 26.54
CA ARG A 71 -7.45 19.87 26.73
C ARG A 71 -7.54 18.59 27.56
N ASP A 72 -6.43 18.13 28.14
CA ASP A 72 -6.30 16.89 28.92
C ASP A 72 -7.38 16.71 30.01
N SER A 73 -7.75 17.78 30.70
CA SER A 73 -8.75 17.78 31.78
C SER A 73 -10.10 17.20 31.37
N ARG A 74 -10.45 17.27 30.07
CA ARG A 74 -11.69 16.68 29.52
C ARG A 74 -11.66 15.16 29.48
N PHE A 75 -10.47 14.58 29.47
CA PHE A 75 -10.22 13.16 29.27
C PHE A 75 -9.68 12.46 30.53
N LEU A 76 -9.54 13.21 31.62
CA LEU A 76 -9.14 12.67 32.92
C LEU A 76 -10.21 11.69 33.45
N LYS A 77 -9.76 10.47 33.78
CA LYS A 77 -10.55 9.43 34.43
C LYS A 77 -9.79 8.89 35.63
N GLY A 78 -10.04 9.47 36.80
CA GLY A 78 -9.32 9.14 38.02
C GLY A 78 -7.84 9.48 37.88
N LYS A 79 -6.98 8.47 37.97
CA LYS A 79 -5.51 8.60 37.84
C LYS A 79 -4.98 8.26 36.45
N SER A 80 -5.82 8.36 35.42
CA SER A 80 -5.45 8.01 34.05
C SER A 80 -6.06 8.98 33.06
N LEU A 81 -5.41 9.12 31.90
CA LEU A 81 -5.90 9.89 30.79
C LEU A 81 -6.52 8.94 29.76
N ARG A 82 -7.81 9.12 29.44
CA ARG A 82 -8.55 8.27 28.49
C ARG A 82 -9.03 9.10 27.31
N VAL A 83 -8.21 9.12 26.26
CA VAL A 83 -8.35 10.02 25.10
C VAL A 83 -9.05 9.30 23.94
N PRO A 84 -10.12 9.86 23.35
CA PRO A 84 -10.73 9.32 22.13
C PRO A 84 -9.76 9.36 20.94
N LEU A 85 -9.90 8.41 20.00
CA LEU A 85 -9.05 8.32 18.81
C LEU A 85 -8.87 9.67 18.08
N ALA A 86 -9.96 10.42 17.90
CA ALA A 86 -9.95 11.70 17.17
C ALA A 86 -9.15 12.84 17.86
N GLU A 87 -8.87 12.71 19.15
CA GLU A 87 -8.16 13.72 19.96
C GLU A 87 -6.67 13.37 20.13
N LEU A 88 -6.25 12.21 19.62
CA LEU A 88 -4.85 11.79 19.60
C LEU A 88 -4.07 12.48 18.49
N ASN A 89 -2.76 12.59 18.68
CA ASN A 89 -1.84 13.01 17.62
C ASN A 89 -1.74 11.92 16.51
N ASP A 90 -1.15 12.31 15.38
CA ASP A 90 -1.05 11.45 14.18
C ASP A 90 -0.37 10.09 14.49
N GLU A 91 0.65 10.08 15.35
CA GLU A 91 1.41 8.89 15.72
C GLU A 91 0.55 7.89 16.51
N TYR A 92 -0.10 8.34 17.59
CA TYR A 92 -0.90 7.44 18.43
C TYR A 92 -2.22 7.05 17.79
N GLN A 93 -2.76 7.83 16.84
CA GLN A 93 -3.84 7.35 15.98
C GLN A 93 -3.41 6.12 15.16
N LEU A 94 -2.25 6.19 14.50
CA LEU A 94 -1.74 5.08 13.71
C LEU A 94 -1.44 3.85 14.58
N GLU A 95 -0.74 4.04 15.71
CA GLU A 95 -0.36 2.94 16.59
C GLU A 95 -1.57 2.25 17.25
N ALA A 96 -2.58 3.02 17.67
CA ALA A 96 -3.83 2.48 18.17
C ALA A 96 -4.51 1.58 17.12
N MET A 97 -4.60 2.07 15.88
CA MET A 97 -5.22 1.32 14.78
C MET A 97 -4.42 0.07 14.40
N ARG A 98 -3.10 0.15 14.28
CA ARG A 98 -2.21 -1.02 14.01
C ARG A 98 -2.33 -2.07 15.11
N THR A 99 -2.43 -1.64 16.37
CA THR A 99 -2.59 -2.54 17.52
C THR A 99 -3.96 -3.24 17.52
N LEU A 100 -5.03 -2.51 17.20
CA LEU A 100 -6.37 -3.06 17.15
C LEU A 100 -6.58 -3.97 15.93
N PHE A 101 -6.12 -3.57 14.75
CA PHE A 101 -6.45 -4.17 13.46
C PHE A 101 -5.21 -4.74 12.76
N LYS A 102 -4.64 -5.80 13.33
CA LYS A 102 -3.41 -6.44 12.81
C LYS A 102 -3.53 -7.02 11.38
N GLN A 103 -4.74 -7.16 10.85
CA GLN A 103 -4.97 -7.67 9.49
C GLN A 103 -5.19 -6.55 8.47
N ASP A 104 -5.15 -5.29 8.90
CA ASP A 104 -5.17 -4.17 8.00
C ASP A 104 -3.85 -4.09 7.22
N SER A 105 -3.94 -3.55 6.01
CA SER A 105 -2.80 -3.34 5.13
C SER A 105 -2.99 -2.05 4.35
N HIS A 106 -2.01 -1.68 3.53
CA HIS A 106 -2.13 -0.54 2.63
C HIS A 106 -1.34 -0.82 1.34
N ASN A 107 -1.71 -0.11 0.27
CA ASN A 107 -1.05 -0.18 -1.02
C ASN A 107 -1.04 1.21 -1.67
N ASP A 108 -0.60 1.28 -2.93
CA ASP A 108 -0.54 2.50 -3.74
C ASP A 108 -1.85 3.27 -3.87
N THR A 109 -2.99 2.64 -3.60
CA THR A 109 -4.33 3.25 -3.72
C THR A 109 -4.91 3.73 -2.38
N GLY A 110 -4.38 3.26 -1.25
CA GLY A 110 -4.84 3.67 0.08
C GLY A 110 -4.78 2.55 1.11
N TRP A 111 -5.63 2.69 2.14
CA TRP A 111 -5.72 1.74 3.24
C TRP A 111 -6.73 0.64 2.94
N VAL A 112 -6.43 -0.57 3.39
CA VAL A 112 -7.26 -1.76 3.24
C VAL A 112 -7.59 -2.27 4.64
N HIS A 113 -8.79 -1.94 5.09
CA HIS A 113 -9.28 -2.35 6.39
C HIS A 113 -9.99 -3.70 6.30
N LYS A 114 -9.69 -4.61 7.23
CA LYS A 114 -10.34 -5.93 7.30
C LYS A 114 -11.17 -6.05 8.56
N VAL A 115 -12.49 -6.12 8.36
CA VAL A 115 -13.47 -6.16 9.46
C VAL A 115 -13.15 -7.29 10.41
N THR A 116 -12.91 -6.97 11.68
CA THR A 116 -12.38 -7.90 12.69
C THR A 116 -13.40 -8.19 13.79
N TYR A 117 -14.05 -7.15 14.30
CA TYR A 117 -14.96 -7.17 15.44
C TYR A 117 -16.40 -7.02 14.96
N VAL A 118 -17.11 -8.15 14.85
CA VAL A 118 -18.53 -8.18 14.49
C VAL A 118 -19.38 -8.59 15.69
N SER A 119 -20.61 -8.08 15.78
CA SER A 119 -21.57 -8.50 16.81
C SER A 119 -22.84 -9.05 16.17
N SER A 120 -23.42 -10.07 16.81
CA SER A 120 -24.76 -10.58 16.49
C SER A 120 -25.88 -9.67 17.02
N ARG A 121 -25.58 -8.74 17.93
CA ARG A 121 -26.54 -7.75 18.44
C ARG A 121 -26.60 -6.53 17.52
N ARG A 122 -27.80 -5.95 17.37
CA ARG A 122 -28.08 -4.71 16.61
C ARG A 122 -27.20 -3.49 16.99
N GLN A 123 -26.51 -3.51 18.12
CA GLN A 123 -25.81 -2.35 18.68
C GLN A 123 -24.27 -2.48 18.76
N GLY A 124 -23.69 -3.66 18.54
CA GLY A 124 -22.25 -3.88 18.68
C GLY A 124 -21.53 -4.12 17.35
N GLY A 125 -20.21 -4.06 17.39
CA GLY A 125 -19.33 -4.37 16.26
C GLY A 125 -19.08 -3.17 15.35
N GLU A 126 -18.13 -3.38 14.45
CA GLU A 126 -17.72 -2.39 13.46
C GLU A 126 -18.88 -2.01 12.55
N THR A 127 -18.93 -0.73 12.21
CA THR A 127 -19.91 -0.19 11.25
C THR A 127 -19.19 0.63 10.22
N LEU A 128 -19.78 0.76 9.03
CA LEU A 128 -19.17 1.58 7.99
C LEU A 128 -19.03 3.04 8.44
N TRP A 129 -19.95 3.53 9.26
CA TRP A 129 -19.83 4.85 9.89
C TRP A 129 -18.56 4.94 10.76
N ALA A 130 -18.38 4.03 11.71
CA ALA A 130 -17.23 4.03 12.61
C ALA A 130 -15.91 3.85 11.83
N ILE A 131 -15.85 2.90 10.88
CA ILE A 131 -14.69 2.72 10.01
C ILE A 131 -14.37 4.02 9.26
N THR A 132 -15.40 4.67 8.69
CA THR A 132 -15.20 5.94 7.98
C THR A 132 -14.68 7.02 8.93
N GLU A 133 -15.25 7.14 10.13
CA GLU A 133 -14.84 8.11 11.13
C GLU A 133 -13.39 7.90 11.57
N TRP A 134 -12.98 6.65 11.86
CA TRP A 134 -11.63 6.33 12.30
C TRP A 134 -10.57 6.72 11.27
N PHE A 135 -10.81 6.39 9.99
CA PHE A 135 -9.78 6.56 8.95
C PHE A 135 -9.84 7.90 8.22
N THR A 136 -10.99 8.58 8.21
CA THR A 136 -11.19 9.85 7.49
C THR A 136 -11.40 11.04 8.42
N GLY A 137 -11.61 10.80 9.71
CA GLY A 137 -12.00 11.82 10.70
C GLY A 137 -13.46 12.28 10.59
N ASN A 138 -14.23 11.78 9.61
CA ASN A 138 -15.62 12.19 9.43
C ASN A 138 -16.53 11.04 8.95
N GLY A 139 -17.32 10.49 9.87
CA GLY A 139 -18.26 9.40 9.59
C GLY A 139 -19.31 9.72 8.51
N GLN A 140 -19.61 11.00 8.23
CA GLN A 140 -20.56 11.39 7.17
C GLN A 140 -20.10 10.99 5.77
N ASN A 141 -18.80 10.72 5.59
CA ASN A 141 -18.25 10.25 4.32
C ASN A 141 -18.63 8.80 3.98
N TYR A 142 -19.36 8.09 4.84
CA TYR A 142 -19.63 6.66 4.67
C TYR A 142 -20.32 6.34 3.33
N LYS A 143 -21.18 7.23 2.81
CA LYS A 143 -21.84 7.04 1.51
C LYS A 143 -20.85 7.06 0.35
N LYS A 144 -19.83 7.94 0.41
CA LYS A 144 -18.75 8.00 -0.58
C LYS A 144 -17.89 6.75 -0.50
N LEU A 145 -17.53 6.33 0.72
CA LEU A 145 -16.77 5.11 0.95
C LEU A 145 -17.52 3.86 0.47
N LEU A 146 -18.83 3.79 0.74
CA LEU A 146 -19.71 2.73 0.27
C LEU A 146 -19.73 2.64 -1.27
N ALA A 147 -19.88 3.78 -1.95
CA ALA A 147 -19.88 3.88 -3.41
C ALA A 147 -18.52 3.49 -4.00
N HIS A 148 -17.41 3.96 -3.40
CA HIS A 148 -16.05 3.61 -3.81
C HIS A 148 -15.80 2.09 -3.76
N ASN A 149 -16.40 1.41 -2.77
CA ASN A 149 -16.30 -0.04 -2.62
C ASN A 149 -17.34 -0.83 -3.45
N GLY A 150 -18.16 -0.16 -4.28
CA GLY A 150 -19.20 -0.81 -5.07
C GLY A 150 -20.30 -1.47 -4.23
N MET A 151 -20.49 -1.02 -2.99
CA MET A 151 -21.42 -1.63 -2.04
C MET A 151 -22.80 -0.97 -2.09
N SER A 152 -23.87 -1.73 -1.84
CA SER A 152 -25.23 -1.19 -1.77
C SER A 152 -25.56 -0.64 -0.37
N GLY A 153 -26.54 0.26 -0.26
CA GLY A 153 -26.96 0.85 1.02
C GLY A 153 -27.49 -0.15 2.08
N ARG A 154 -27.75 -1.41 1.68
CA ARG A 154 -28.19 -2.50 2.57
C ARG A 154 -27.06 -3.47 2.92
N PHE A 155 -25.83 -3.15 2.52
CA PHE A 155 -24.67 -4.01 2.75
C PHE A 155 -24.43 -4.23 4.24
N LYS A 156 -24.27 -5.50 4.62
CA LYS A 156 -23.94 -5.91 6.00
C LYS A 156 -22.45 -6.23 6.07
N LEU A 157 -21.79 -5.71 7.09
CA LEU A 157 -20.40 -6.05 7.37
C LEU A 157 -20.32 -7.43 8.04
N TYR A 158 -19.44 -8.29 7.53
CA TYR A 158 -19.13 -9.59 8.12
C TYR A 158 -17.65 -9.62 8.49
N LYS A 159 -17.28 -10.53 9.40
CA LYS A 159 -15.87 -10.73 9.75
C LYS A 159 -15.09 -11.10 8.49
N GLY A 160 -13.98 -10.41 8.25
CA GLY A 160 -13.14 -10.59 7.07
C GLY A 160 -13.57 -9.76 5.86
N THR A 161 -14.69 -9.02 5.90
CA THR A 161 -15.03 -8.07 4.85
C THR A 161 -13.90 -7.05 4.70
N THR A 162 -13.49 -6.81 3.46
CA THR A 162 -12.46 -5.82 3.12
C THR A 162 -13.11 -4.50 2.71
N ILE A 163 -12.68 -3.40 3.34
CA ILE A 163 -13.08 -2.03 3.03
C ILE A 163 -11.85 -1.27 2.55
N LYS A 164 -11.88 -0.80 1.31
CA LYS A 164 -10.83 0.04 0.70
C LYS A 164 -11.12 1.50 1.00
N ILE A 165 -10.17 2.19 1.62
CA ILE A 165 -10.27 3.62 1.94
C ILE A 165 -9.22 4.35 1.09
N PRO A 166 -9.65 5.17 0.13
CA PRO A 166 -8.73 5.78 -0.84
C PRO A 166 -7.86 6.87 -0.21
N LEU A 167 -6.66 7.08 -0.76
CA LEU A 167 -5.65 8.02 -0.26
C LEU A 167 -6.15 9.47 -0.07
N ASP A 168 -7.09 9.91 -0.90
CA ASP A 168 -7.66 11.25 -0.85
C ASP A 168 -8.65 11.44 0.30
N MET A 169 -9.22 10.35 0.83
CA MET A 169 -10.15 10.35 1.96
C MET A 169 -9.46 10.13 3.32
N LEU A 170 -8.23 9.60 3.34
CA LEU A 170 -7.52 9.31 4.59
C LEU A 170 -7.15 10.60 5.34
N SER A 171 -7.27 10.55 6.67
CA SER A 171 -6.76 11.58 7.56
C SER A 171 -5.21 11.65 7.49
N PRO A 172 -4.61 12.78 7.91
CA PRO A 172 -3.14 12.95 7.91
C PRO A 172 -2.38 11.81 8.62
N ALA A 173 -2.94 11.30 9.72
CA ALA A 173 -2.36 10.21 10.53
C ALA A 173 -2.08 8.93 9.72
N PHE A 174 -2.94 8.61 8.75
CA PHE A 174 -2.75 7.42 7.89
C PHE A 174 -2.12 7.77 6.55
N LYS A 175 -2.43 8.95 6.00
CA LYS A 175 -1.99 9.34 4.67
C LYS A 175 -0.48 9.56 4.59
N LYS A 176 0.12 10.29 5.54
CA LYS A 176 1.55 10.65 5.48
C LYS A 176 2.45 9.41 5.55
N PRO A 177 2.26 8.47 6.50
CA PRO A 177 3.10 7.27 6.56
C PRO A 177 2.99 6.40 5.31
N ILE A 178 1.78 6.19 4.79
CA ILE A 178 1.56 5.41 3.55
C ILE A 178 2.28 6.07 2.37
N GLN A 179 2.15 7.39 2.20
CA GLN A 179 2.82 8.11 1.11
C GLN A 179 4.35 8.02 1.22
N PHE A 180 4.89 8.10 2.43
CA PHE A 180 6.32 7.91 2.67
C PHE A 180 6.77 6.48 2.30
N GLU A 181 6.03 5.46 2.74
CA GLU A 181 6.33 4.05 2.43
C GLU A 181 6.19 3.72 0.94
N ILE A 182 5.23 4.34 0.22
CA ILE A 182 5.10 4.23 -1.24
C ILE A 182 6.30 4.90 -1.93
N ALA A 183 6.67 6.10 -1.50
CA ALA A 183 7.82 6.81 -2.08
C ALA A 183 9.12 6.02 -1.88
N ALA A 184 9.33 5.44 -0.70
CA ALA A 184 10.48 4.60 -0.40
C ALA A 184 10.52 3.34 -1.29
N ARG A 185 9.38 2.65 -1.47
CA ARG A 185 9.28 1.50 -2.39
C ARG A 185 9.62 1.88 -3.83
N ARG A 186 9.03 2.96 -4.34
CA ARG A 186 9.32 3.45 -5.69
C ARG A 186 10.76 3.87 -5.87
N ALA A 187 11.39 4.44 -4.84
CA ALA A 187 12.80 4.78 -4.87
C ALA A 187 13.69 3.52 -4.90
N ALA A 188 13.30 2.45 -4.19
CA ALA A 188 14.00 1.16 -4.20
C ALA A 188 13.80 0.39 -5.52
N GLU A 189 12.64 0.52 -6.15
CA GLU A 189 12.31 -0.08 -7.46
C GLU A 189 12.81 0.74 -8.65
N ALA A 190 13.25 2.00 -8.42
CA ALA A 190 13.76 2.84 -9.48
C ALA A 190 15.07 2.25 -10.04
N PRO A 191 15.27 2.23 -11.37
CA PRO A 191 16.52 1.78 -11.96
C PRO A 191 17.69 2.59 -11.40
N THR A 192 18.68 1.90 -10.83
CA THR A 192 19.94 2.50 -10.36
C THR A 192 20.63 3.23 -11.51
N PRO A 193 21.46 4.27 -11.25
CA PRO A 193 22.21 4.95 -12.31
C PRO A 193 22.99 4.00 -13.21
N GLU A 194 23.55 2.92 -12.64
CA GLU A 194 24.27 1.87 -13.38
C GLU A 194 23.35 1.07 -14.31
N SER A 195 22.15 0.68 -13.86
CA SER A 195 21.16 0.00 -14.73
C SER A 195 20.63 0.90 -15.86
N ARG A 196 20.81 2.23 -15.75
CA ARG A 196 20.49 3.16 -16.84
C ARG A 196 21.61 3.24 -17.86
N HIS A 197 22.85 2.88 -17.54
CA HIS A 197 23.92 2.85 -18.53
C HIS A 197 23.89 1.53 -19.29
N LEU A 198 23.57 1.61 -20.57
CA LEU A 198 23.68 0.49 -21.49
C LEU A 198 25.12 0.42 -22.01
N ASN A 199 25.48 -0.68 -22.68
CA ASN A 199 26.81 -0.78 -23.29
C ASN A 199 27.03 0.35 -24.30
N GLY A 200 28.26 0.87 -24.35
CA GLY A 200 28.61 2.01 -25.21
C GLY A 200 28.16 3.35 -24.64
N ASP A 201 27.78 4.28 -25.52
CA ASP A 201 27.36 5.65 -25.15
C ASP A 201 25.83 5.75 -24.92
N LEU A 202 25.19 4.64 -24.55
CA LEU A 202 23.74 4.51 -24.50
C LEU A 202 23.21 4.63 -23.07
N THR A 203 22.03 5.23 -22.92
CA THR A 203 21.34 5.31 -21.64
C THR A 203 19.91 4.82 -21.77
N LEU A 204 19.48 3.86 -20.95
CA LEU A 204 18.09 3.41 -20.87
C LEU A 204 17.23 4.53 -20.28
N LYS A 205 16.18 4.88 -21.00
CA LYS A 205 15.16 5.85 -20.58
C LYS A 205 13.77 5.31 -20.88
N ILE A 206 12.77 5.90 -20.22
CA ILE A 206 11.36 5.53 -20.38
C ILE A 206 10.58 6.80 -20.70
N ASP A 207 9.69 6.72 -21.69
CA ASP A 207 8.68 7.75 -21.95
C ASP A 207 7.29 7.12 -22.15
N ALA A 208 6.31 7.90 -22.60
CA ALA A 208 4.93 7.42 -22.81
C ALA A 208 4.81 6.30 -23.85
N GLN A 209 5.83 6.09 -24.71
CA GLN A 209 5.91 5.01 -25.70
C GLN A 209 6.77 3.83 -25.21
N GLY A 210 7.03 3.74 -23.90
CA GLY A 210 7.83 2.66 -23.29
C GLY A 210 9.33 2.95 -23.22
N GLU A 211 10.11 1.91 -22.98
CA GLU A 211 11.56 1.99 -22.80
C GLU A 211 12.30 2.22 -24.13
N TYR A 212 13.44 2.90 -24.07
CA TYR A 212 14.31 3.15 -25.22
C TYR A 212 15.75 3.38 -24.80
N ALA A 213 16.67 3.09 -25.72
CA ALA A 213 18.04 3.54 -25.60
C ALA A 213 18.16 4.97 -26.13
N SER A 214 18.57 5.89 -25.25
CA SER A 214 18.91 7.26 -25.56
C SER A 214 20.36 7.34 -25.99
N TYR A 215 20.60 7.91 -27.18
CA TYR A 215 21.92 8.34 -27.62
C TYR A 215 21.92 9.86 -27.84
N ARG A 216 22.97 10.54 -27.38
CA ARG A 216 23.14 11.98 -27.63
C ARG A 216 24.19 12.17 -28.71
N LEU A 217 23.80 12.78 -29.85
CA LEU A 217 24.69 12.96 -30.99
C LEU A 217 25.90 13.82 -30.61
N LYS A 218 27.09 13.36 -30.99
CA LYS A 218 28.34 14.12 -30.92
C LYS A 218 28.56 14.83 -32.27
N LYS A 219 29.50 15.78 -32.30
CA LYS A 219 29.81 16.54 -33.52
C LYS A 219 30.27 15.60 -34.64
N GLY A 220 29.55 15.59 -35.77
CA GLY A 220 29.85 14.75 -36.93
C GLY A 220 29.14 13.39 -36.95
N ASP A 221 28.38 13.05 -35.92
CA ASP A 221 27.58 11.83 -35.91
C ASP A 221 26.38 11.93 -36.86
N THR A 222 25.98 10.79 -37.42
CA THR A 222 24.74 10.65 -38.19
C THR A 222 23.94 9.46 -37.66
N ILE A 223 22.62 9.47 -37.87
CA ILE A 223 21.79 8.30 -37.52
C ILE A 223 22.28 7.05 -38.26
N TYR A 224 22.63 7.18 -39.54
CA TYR A 224 23.10 6.06 -40.33
C TYR A 224 24.38 5.44 -39.76
N SER A 225 25.47 6.22 -39.70
CA SER A 225 26.80 5.68 -39.42
C SER A 225 27.08 5.41 -37.95
N LYS A 226 26.47 6.19 -37.04
CA LYS A 226 26.79 6.11 -35.60
C LYS A 226 25.71 5.47 -34.75
N VAL A 227 24.48 5.45 -35.25
CA VAL A 227 23.35 4.89 -34.51
C VAL A 227 23.02 3.51 -35.06
N VAL A 228 22.56 3.42 -36.31
CA VAL A 228 22.12 2.15 -36.91
C VAL A 228 23.29 1.18 -37.08
N MET A 229 24.34 1.57 -37.79
CA MET A 229 25.48 0.66 -38.04
C MET A 229 26.26 0.24 -36.78
N LYS A 230 26.13 0.99 -35.68
CA LYS A 230 26.90 0.73 -34.46
C LYS A 230 26.12 -0.11 -33.44
N TYR A 231 24.83 0.18 -33.27
CA TYR A 231 24.05 -0.36 -32.16
C TYR A 231 22.98 -1.36 -32.60
N THR A 232 22.85 -1.62 -33.89
CA THR A 232 21.86 -2.55 -34.46
C THR A 232 22.56 -3.56 -35.35
N ASP A 233 21.96 -4.74 -35.52
CA ASP A 233 22.46 -5.79 -36.42
C ASP A 233 22.01 -5.61 -37.89
N ARG A 234 21.50 -4.41 -38.25
CA ARG A 234 21.02 -4.11 -39.60
C ARG A 234 22.17 -3.69 -40.50
N VAL A 235 22.44 -4.51 -41.53
CA VAL A 235 23.53 -4.28 -42.49
C VAL A 235 23.04 -4.04 -43.92
N GLU A 236 21.88 -4.60 -44.29
CA GLU A 236 21.30 -4.43 -45.62
C GLU A 236 20.69 -3.04 -45.79
N VAL A 237 20.81 -2.48 -47.00
CA VAL A 237 20.39 -1.10 -47.29
C VAL A 237 18.92 -0.86 -46.94
N GLU A 238 18.06 -1.85 -47.20
CA GLU A 238 16.62 -1.73 -46.92
C GLU A 238 16.32 -1.78 -45.42
N ASP A 239 16.94 -2.72 -44.70
CA ASP A 239 16.82 -2.82 -43.24
C ASP A 239 17.32 -1.57 -42.53
N VAL A 240 18.40 -0.98 -43.04
CA VAL A 240 18.98 0.24 -42.48
C VAL A 240 18.03 1.42 -42.68
N LYS A 241 17.36 1.54 -43.85
CA LYS A 241 16.35 2.58 -44.06
C LYS A 241 15.16 2.41 -43.13
N GLU A 242 14.66 1.18 -42.98
CA GLU A 242 13.56 0.90 -42.06
C GLU A 242 13.92 1.29 -40.62
N ALA A 243 15.11 0.92 -40.16
CA ALA A 243 15.61 1.29 -38.84
C ALA A 243 15.71 2.82 -38.67
N VAL A 244 16.25 3.53 -39.67
CA VAL A 244 16.30 5.01 -39.66
C VAL A 244 14.89 5.59 -39.52
N ASP A 245 13.92 5.09 -40.29
CA ASP A 245 12.54 5.59 -40.25
C ASP A 245 11.86 5.32 -38.92
N MET A 246 12.07 4.15 -38.32
CA MET A 246 11.58 3.83 -36.98
C MET A 246 12.18 4.76 -35.92
N ILE A 247 13.50 4.96 -35.95
CA ILE A 247 14.20 5.85 -35.02
C ILE A 247 13.74 7.29 -35.18
N CYS A 248 13.58 7.78 -36.41
CA CYS A 248 13.13 9.14 -36.68
C CYS A 248 11.70 9.37 -36.21
N ARG A 249 10.80 8.42 -36.46
CA ARG A 249 9.42 8.45 -35.96
C ARG A 249 9.38 8.48 -34.43
N ARG A 250 10.14 7.59 -33.76
CA ARG A 250 10.20 7.55 -32.29
C ARG A 250 10.81 8.82 -31.69
N SER A 251 11.83 9.37 -32.33
CA SER A 251 12.53 10.58 -31.87
C SER A 251 11.82 11.89 -32.24
N GLY A 252 10.76 11.84 -33.07
CA GLY A 252 10.08 13.04 -33.57
C GLY A 252 10.88 13.84 -34.60
N ILE A 253 11.85 13.21 -35.27
CA ILE A 253 12.75 13.84 -36.25
C ILE A 253 12.09 13.82 -37.63
N LYS A 254 11.82 15.02 -38.18
CA LYS A 254 11.24 15.16 -39.52
C LYS A 254 12.25 15.02 -40.65
N ASP A 255 13.48 15.48 -40.43
CA ASP A 255 14.56 15.44 -41.41
C ASP A 255 15.88 15.06 -40.73
N PRO A 256 16.38 13.83 -40.96
CA PRO A 256 17.64 13.34 -40.36
C PRO A 256 18.86 14.18 -40.72
N ARG A 257 18.81 14.93 -41.84
CA ARG A 257 19.95 15.73 -42.30
C ARG A 257 20.12 17.04 -41.52
N LYS A 258 19.14 17.41 -40.68
CA LYS A 258 19.14 18.66 -39.90
C LYS A 258 19.56 18.49 -38.45
N LEU A 259 20.07 17.30 -38.10
CA LEU A 259 20.48 16.98 -36.74
C LEU A 259 21.78 17.69 -36.37
N ASN A 260 21.87 18.10 -35.11
CA ASN A 260 23.00 18.80 -34.53
C ASN A 260 23.59 18.00 -33.37
N ALA A 261 24.83 18.33 -33.02
CA ALA A 261 25.43 17.81 -31.79
C ALA A 261 24.57 18.20 -30.57
N GLY A 262 24.29 17.23 -29.70
CA GLY A 262 23.43 17.37 -28.54
C GLY A 262 22.01 16.86 -28.74
N ASP A 263 21.56 16.65 -29.99
CA ASP A 263 20.25 16.10 -30.27
C ASP A 263 20.14 14.67 -29.70
N GLU A 264 18.99 14.37 -29.12
CA GLU A 264 18.69 13.05 -28.55
C GLU A 264 18.03 12.15 -29.59
N ILE A 265 18.62 10.98 -29.76
CA ILE A 265 18.10 9.91 -30.61
C ILE A 265 17.52 8.83 -29.71
N LYS A 266 16.24 8.52 -29.93
CA LYS A 266 15.49 7.52 -29.19
C LYS A 266 15.41 6.22 -29.99
N MET A 267 16.22 5.24 -29.63
CA MET A 267 16.22 3.93 -30.27
C MET A 267 15.24 2.97 -29.57
N PRO A 268 14.26 2.40 -30.29
CA PRO A 268 13.50 1.25 -29.81
C PRO A 268 14.44 0.13 -29.39
N LEU A 269 14.15 -0.54 -28.26
CA LEU A 269 15.00 -1.65 -27.77
C LEU A 269 15.02 -2.83 -28.76
N GLU A 270 13.93 -3.05 -29.49
CA GLU A 270 13.80 -4.10 -30.52
C GLU A 270 14.76 -3.94 -31.72
N LEU A 271 15.33 -2.76 -31.91
CA LEU A 271 16.34 -2.53 -32.96
C LEU A 271 17.76 -2.81 -32.47
N LEU A 272 17.99 -2.84 -31.16
CA LEU A 272 19.34 -2.96 -30.61
C LEU A 272 19.86 -4.39 -30.78
N SER A 273 21.15 -4.49 -31.14
CA SER A 273 21.86 -5.76 -31.03
C SER A 273 21.84 -6.23 -29.58
N VAL A 274 21.88 -7.55 -29.37
CA VAL A 274 21.76 -8.20 -28.05
C VAL A 274 22.75 -7.63 -27.02
N MET A 275 23.98 -7.33 -27.44
CA MET A 275 25.03 -6.77 -26.58
C MET A 275 24.73 -5.35 -26.05
N TYR A 276 23.77 -4.63 -26.63
CA TYR A 276 23.38 -3.27 -26.23
C TYR A 276 22.05 -3.20 -25.48
N LEU A 277 21.38 -4.34 -25.29
CA LEU A 277 20.17 -4.45 -24.48
C LEU A 277 20.46 -4.19 -22.99
N PRO A 278 19.43 -3.91 -22.16
CA PRO A 278 19.57 -3.81 -20.72
C PRO A 278 20.23 -5.06 -20.08
N PRO A 279 21.06 -4.93 -19.02
CA PRO A 279 21.72 -6.07 -18.37
C PRO A 279 20.76 -7.12 -17.79
N ASP A 280 19.54 -6.72 -17.46
CA ASP A 280 18.46 -7.57 -16.98
C ASP A 280 17.66 -8.25 -18.11
N ASN A 281 17.98 -7.97 -19.37
CA ASN A 281 17.35 -8.61 -20.52
C ASN A 281 17.82 -10.06 -20.67
N ALA A 282 16.88 -11.00 -20.81
CA ALA A 282 17.15 -12.43 -20.86
C ALA A 282 18.04 -12.85 -22.06
N ASP A 283 17.86 -12.20 -23.22
CA ASP A 283 18.66 -12.50 -24.41
C ASP A 283 20.11 -12.04 -24.22
N ARG A 284 20.31 -10.88 -23.57
CA ARG A 284 21.64 -10.39 -23.22
C ARG A 284 22.35 -11.30 -22.22
N GLN A 285 21.66 -11.74 -21.18
CA GLN A 285 22.22 -12.66 -20.18
C GLN A 285 22.64 -13.98 -20.82
N THR A 286 21.82 -14.52 -21.74
CA THR A 286 22.15 -15.74 -22.49
C THR A 286 23.38 -15.54 -23.36
N TYR A 287 23.47 -14.40 -24.08
CA TYR A 287 24.64 -14.05 -24.89
C TYR A 287 25.92 -13.90 -24.07
N GLU A 288 25.86 -13.22 -22.92
CA GLU A 288 27.01 -13.04 -22.03
C GLU A 288 27.50 -14.38 -21.46
N GLN A 289 26.59 -15.27 -21.02
CA GLN A 289 26.93 -16.61 -20.56
C GLN A 289 27.65 -17.45 -21.64
N VAL A 290 27.12 -17.48 -22.86
CA VAL A 290 27.74 -18.23 -23.97
C VAL A 290 29.11 -17.67 -24.33
N THR A 291 29.30 -16.35 -24.23
CA THR A 291 30.57 -15.70 -24.56
C THR A 291 31.63 -15.89 -23.47
N GLU A 292 31.25 -15.96 -22.20
CA GLU A 292 32.16 -16.22 -21.08
C GLU A 292 32.65 -17.69 -21.02
N GLU A 293 31.88 -18.63 -21.56
CA GLU A 293 32.22 -20.06 -21.62
C GLU A 293 33.11 -20.46 -22.82
N ALA A 294 33.33 -19.56 -23.79
CA ALA A 294 34.07 -19.80 -25.04
C ALA A 294 35.54 -19.33 -25.00
#